data_AF-A0A1E7HS05-F1
#
_entry.id   AF-A0A1E7HS05-F1
#
_cell.length_a   1.000
_cell.length_b   1.000
_cell.length_c   1.000
_cell.angle_alpha   90.00
_cell.angle_beta   90.00
_cell.angle_gamma   90.00
#
_symmetry.space_group_name_H-M   'P 1'
#
loop_
_entity.id
_entity.type
_entity.pdbx_description
1 polymer ?
#
loop_
_entity_poly.entity_id
_entity_poly.type
_entity_poly.pdbx_seq_one_letter_code
_entity_poly.pdbx_strand_id
1 'polypeptide(L)'
;MTKHTIGCNDPCPCGSGLKYKKCCLGRRSDPPNSGAPDSLHDEVRQALEGRDFDSLEEANAFLADYTRQRSQQPLADFAGLSSEQMYRLLYYPFESPDLVLFPQTLPEEPKAPILTLFSLLVEAIGEQGLKPTAKGNLPRKFCREAALAFWGEEAYGEHTKYGAINKEEDFFDLHVTRVVAELVGLVRKYKGKFILSRNCRSLLAQGGMAAVYPQLLQVCAKEFNWAYRDGYAELPFIQQSFLFTLYLLSRFGNDWRSSVFYEDHFLQAFPMVLDELMSLTYQTPEQQARSCYTLRTLVHFAGFLGLATVEPVESDQPLVRQYRVKKSPQLDNAVQFSLKS
;
A
#
# COMPACT_ATOMS: atom_id res chain seq x y z
N MET A 1 49.35 -3.23 9.33
CA MET A 1 48.17 -2.55 8.77
C MET A 1 48.05 -1.19 9.42
N THR A 2 48.34 -0.12 8.67
CA THR A 2 48.29 1.28 9.13
C THR A 2 46.83 1.68 9.40
N LYS A 3 46.50 2.03 10.65
CA LYS A 3 45.20 2.64 11.00
C LYS A 3 45.12 4.03 10.35
N HIS A 4 44.27 4.19 9.35
CA HIS A 4 43.92 5.52 8.85
C HIS A 4 43.03 6.22 9.89
N THR A 5 43.55 7.30 10.48
CA THR A 5 42.78 8.22 11.33
C THR A 5 42.01 9.18 10.43
N ILE A 6 40.68 9.16 10.50
CA ILE A 6 39.79 10.08 9.76
C ILE A 6 39.86 11.45 10.43
N GLY A 7 40.20 12.49 9.67
CA GLY A 7 40.24 13.87 10.15
C GLY A 7 38.85 14.50 10.30
N CYS A 8 38.68 15.41 11.25
CA CYS A 8 37.38 16.04 11.56
C CYS A 8 36.69 16.75 10.37
N ASN A 9 37.46 17.16 9.35
CA ASN A 9 36.94 17.81 8.15
C ASN A 9 36.76 16.87 6.96
N ASP A 10 37.15 15.60 7.07
CA ASP A 10 37.02 14.61 6.01
C ASP A 10 35.56 14.21 5.80
N PRO A 11 35.20 13.68 4.61
CA PRO A 11 33.88 13.13 4.35
C PRO A 11 33.53 12.03 5.36
N CYS A 12 32.29 12.04 5.86
CA CYS A 12 31.85 11.10 6.87
C CYS A 12 31.78 9.67 6.30
N PRO A 13 32.37 8.66 6.96
CA PRO A 13 32.42 7.29 6.46
C PRO A 13 31.05 6.58 6.43
N CYS A 14 30.00 7.17 7.03
CA CYS A 14 28.64 6.64 6.93
C CYS A 14 27.96 6.91 5.58
N GLY A 15 28.62 7.58 4.64
CA GLY A 15 28.09 7.84 3.30
C GLY A 15 27.12 9.01 3.19
N SER A 16 26.95 9.81 4.25
CA SER A 16 26.00 10.93 4.29
C SER A 16 26.38 12.15 3.45
N GLY A 17 27.59 12.19 2.89
CA GLY A 17 28.11 13.34 2.12
C GLY A 17 28.52 14.55 2.98
N LEU A 18 28.30 14.53 4.30
CA LEU A 18 28.67 15.61 5.23
C LEU A 18 30.09 15.44 5.79
N LYS A 19 30.70 16.52 6.31
CA LYS A 19 31.98 16.45 7.05
C LYS A 19 31.82 15.65 8.35
N TYR A 20 32.81 14.84 8.72
CA TYR A 20 32.75 13.92 9.88
C TYR A 20 32.33 14.63 11.18
N LYS A 21 32.88 15.83 11.45
CA LYS A 21 32.51 16.65 12.64
C LYS A 21 31.05 17.12 12.68
N LYS A 22 30.38 17.23 11.53
CA LYS A 22 28.99 17.69 11.42
C LYS A 22 28.00 16.54 11.26
N CYS A 23 28.46 15.29 11.37
CA CYS A 23 27.65 14.10 11.20
C CYS A 23 27.83 13.16 12.40
N CYS A 24 28.53 12.03 12.23
CA CYS A 24 28.67 11.02 13.28
C CYS A 24 29.39 11.51 14.54
N LEU A 25 30.33 12.46 14.42
CA LEU A 25 31.04 13.00 15.59
C LEU A 25 30.21 14.09 16.31
N GLY A 26 29.48 14.94 15.56
CA GLY A 26 28.63 16.00 16.12
C GLY A 26 27.36 15.48 16.82
N ARG A 27 26.88 14.29 16.45
CA ARG A 27 25.78 13.59 17.15
C ARG A 27 26.13 13.14 18.58
N ARG A 28 27.39 13.23 19.02
CA ARG A 28 27.82 12.83 20.38
C ARG A 28 27.79 13.96 21.40
N SER A 29 27.48 15.20 21.00
CA SER A 29 27.66 16.38 21.86
C SER A 29 26.48 17.34 21.78
N ASP A 30 25.31 16.90 22.23
CA ASP A 30 24.33 17.66 23.04
C ASP A 30 23.04 16.84 23.26
N PRO A 31 22.50 16.69 24.49
CA PRO A 31 21.17 16.15 24.73
C PRO A 31 20.14 17.27 24.97
N PRO A 32 18.90 17.17 24.45
CA PRO A 32 17.77 17.81 25.08
C PRO A 32 17.04 16.82 26.01
N ASN A 33 16.88 17.29 27.22
CA ASN A 33 16.08 16.72 28.29
C ASN A 33 14.59 16.69 27.90
N SER A 34 14.04 15.50 27.66
CA SER A 34 12.59 15.23 27.65
C SER A 34 12.36 13.84 28.23
N GLY A 35 11.66 13.77 29.35
CA GLY A 35 11.46 12.57 30.16
C GLY A 35 10.57 11.51 29.50
N ALA A 36 11.16 10.72 28.61
CA ALA A 36 10.72 9.38 28.22
C ALA A 36 11.97 8.48 28.10
N PRO A 37 11.92 7.20 28.49
CA PRO A 37 13.05 6.29 28.35
C PRO A 37 13.18 5.87 26.87
N ASP A 38 13.79 6.72 26.05
CA ASP A 38 13.67 6.62 24.58
C ASP A 38 14.90 6.06 23.86
N SER A 39 15.63 5.16 24.52
CA SER A 39 16.53 4.28 23.77
C SER A 39 16.42 2.86 24.26
N LEU A 40 16.20 1.93 23.32
CA LEU A 40 16.34 0.48 23.54
C LEU A 40 17.63 0.15 24.32
N HIS A 41 18.68 0.96 24.15
CA HIS A 41 19.93 0.84 24.88
C HIS A 41 19.82 1.10 26.38
N ASP A 42 19.00 2.05 26.83
CA ASP A 42 18.81 2.35 28.25
C ASP A 42 17.94 1.28 28.93
N GLU A 43 16.94 0.75 28.22
CA GLU A 43 16.11 -0.34 28.74
C GLU A 43 16.87 -1.67 28.76
N VAL A 44 17.69 -1.95 27.75
CA VAL A 44 18.61 -3.09 27.76
C VAL A 44 19.62 -2.93 28.91
N ARG A 45 20.15 -1.72 29.14
CA ARG A 45 21.04 -1.45 30.28
C ARG A 45 20.33 -1.75 31.60
N GLN A 46 19.11 -1.26 31.77
CA GLN A 46 18.31 -1.50 32.97
C GLN A 46 17.95 -2.99 33.15
N ALA A 47 17.70 -3.73 32.06
CA ALA A 47 17.42 -5.16 32.12
C ALA A 47 18.64 -6.01 32.52
N LEU A 48 19.85 -5.49 32.27
CA LEU A 48 21.13 -6.08 32.67
C LEU A 48 21.53 -5.69 34.11
N GLU A 49 21.02 -4.58 34.65
CA GLU A 49 21.36 -4.13 36.01
C GLU A 49 20.95 -5.15 37.08
N GLY A 50 21.92 -5.56 37.92
CA GLY A 50 21.70 -6.51 39.01
C GLY A 50 21.65 -7.98 38.60
N ARG A 51 21.99 -8.31 37.35
CA ARG A 51 22.17 -9.69 36.89
C ARG A 51 23.65 -10.06 36.83
N ASP A 52 23.99 -11.21 37.39
CA ASP A 52 25.29 -11.86 37.20
C ASP A 52 25.14 -12.91 36.09
N PHE A 53 26.11 -12.93 35.17
CA PHE A 53 26.19 -13.92 34.09
C PHE A 53 27.47 -14.73 34.26
N ASP A 54 27.38 -16.05 34.20
CA ASP A 54 28.50 -16.97 34.36
C ASP A 54 29.39 -17.01 33.11
N SER A 55 28.88 -16.54 31.95
CA SER A 55 29.65 -16.43 30.71
C SER A 55 29.12 -15.35 29.74
N LEU A 56 29.96 -14.97 28.76
CA LEU A 56 29.55 -14.12 27.65
C LEU A 56 28.46 -14.76 26.78
N GLU A 57 28.42 -16.08 26.69
CA GLU A 57 27.41 -16.82 25.94
C GLU A 57 26.04 -16.71 26.62
N GLU A 58 26.01 -16.76 27.96
CA GLU A 58 24.80 -16.56 28.75
C GLU A 58 24.27 -15.12 28.63
N ALA A 59 25.16 -14.12 28.72
CA ALA A 59 24.78 -12.72 28.52
C ALA A 59 24.22 -12.46 27.12
N ASN A 60 24.82 -13.06 26.07
CA ASN A 60 24.32 -12.96 24.70
C ASN A 60 22.97 -13.66 24.52
N ALA A 61 22.78 -14.84 25.11
CA ALA A 61 21.51 -15.55 25.07
C ALA A 61 20.40 -14.76 25.77
N PHE A 62 20.71 -14.15 26.91
CA PHE A 62 19.79 -13.27 27.62
C PHE A 62 19.41 -12.04 26.78
N LEU A 63 20.37 -11.36 26.17
CA LEU A 63 20.09 -10.19 25.31
C LEU A 63 19.26 -10.55 24.08
N ALA A 64 19.53 -11.70 23.47
CA ALA A 64 18.75 -12.21 22.35
C ALA A 64 17.31 -12.54 22.77
N ASP A 65 17.13 -13.14 23.94
CA ASP A 65 15.80 -13.44 24.49
C ASP A 65 15.04 -12.16 24.87
N TYR A 66 15.69 -11.22 25.59
CA TYR A 66 15.11 -9.93 25.96
C TYR A 66 14.66 -9.12 24.73
N THR A 67 15.53 -9.05 23.71
CA THR A 67 15.21 -8.36 22.45
C THR A 67 14.04 -9.02 21.73
N ARG A 68 13.98 -10.36 21.72
CA ARG A 68 12.89 -11.14 21.13
C ARG A 68 11.57 -10.94 21.88
N GLN A 69 11.60 -10.98 23.21
CA GLN A 69 10.43 -10.73 24.03
C GLN A 69 9.86 -9.34 23.75
N ARG A 70 10.73 -8.33 23.69
CA ARG A 70 10.33 -6.96 23.38
C ARG A 70 9.78 -6.81 21.96
N SER A 71 10.42 -7.43 20.96
CA SER A 71 9.95 -7.36 19.58
C SER A 71 8.60 -8.02 19.35
N GLN A 72 8.16 -8.89 20.28
CA GLN A 72 6.88 -9.60 20.27
C GLN A 72 5.79 -8.93 21.11
N GLN A 73 6.11 -7.87 21.87
CA GLN A 73 5.11 -7.14 22.64
C GLN A 73 4.21 -6.28 21.73
N PRO A 74 2.88 -6.34 21.91
CA PRO A 74 1.94 -5.45 21.23
C PRO A 74 2.23 -3.97 21.48
N LEU A 75 2.24 -3.16 20.43
CA LEU A 75 2.41 -1.70 20.51
C LEU A 75 1.10 -1.00 20.16
N ALA A 76 0.73 0.00 20.98
CA ALA A 76 -0.47 0.79 20.76
C ALA A 76 -0.43 1.53 19.42
N ASP A 77 0.73 2.09 19.07
CA ASP A 77 0.95 2.84 17.82
C ASP A 77 0.79 1.96 16.57
N PHE A 78 0.99 0.64 16.70
CA PHE A 78 0.75 -0.32 15.61
C PHE A 78 -0.59 -1.03 15.74
N ALA A 79 -1.54 -0.41 16.45
CA ALA A 79 -2.85 -0.98 16.70
C ALA A 79 -2.74 -2.42 17.21
N GLY A 80 -1.91 -2.67 18.22
CA GLY A 80 -1.75 -3.96 18.88
C GLY A 80 -0.81 -4.95 18.17
N LEU A 81 -0.23 -4.60 17.03
CA LEU A 81 0.85 -5.39 16.45
C LEU A 81 2.14 -5.19 17.22
N SER A 82 2.94 -6.23 17.29
CA SER A 82 4.33 -6.13 17.73
C SER A 82 5.25 -5.60 16.62
N SER A 83 6.44 -5.12 16.97
CA SER A 83 7.42 -4.66 15.98
C SER A 83 7.81 -5.76 14.99
N GLU A 84 7.91 -7.01 15.44
CA GLU A 84 8.19 -8.16 14.56
C GLU A 84 7.06 -8.38 13.55
N GLN A 85 5.81 -8.34 13.99
CA GLN A 85 4.65 -8.47 13.10
C GLN A 85 4.58 -7.31 12.10
N MET A 86 4.75 -6.06 12.57
CA MET A 86 4.75 -4.89 11.70
C MET A 86 5.85 -4.98 10.63
N TYR A 87 7.08 -5.34 11.03
CA TYR A 87 8.18 -5.54 10.11
C TYR A 87 7.83 -6.57 9.02
N ARG A 88 7.21 -7.68 9.40
CA ARG A 88 6.80 -8.71 8.44
C ARG A 88 5.69 -8.25 7.51
N LEU A 89 4.73 -7.46 8.00
CA LEU A 89 3.70 -6.84 7.18
C LEU A 89 4.28 -5.88 6.13
N LEU A 90 5.35 -5.13 6.47
CA LEU A 90 5.98 -4.14 5.58
C LEU A 90 6.93 -4.75 4.55
N TYR A 91 7.65 -5.83 4.89
CA TYR A 91 8.74 -6.34 4.07
C TYR A 91 8.50 -7.75 3.52
N TYR A 92 7.60 -8.52 4.15
CA TYR A 92 7.26 -9.90 3.77
C TYR A 92 5.75 -10.15 3.71
N PRO A 93 4.96 -9.26 3.06
CA PRO A 93 3.50 -9.30 3.13
C PRO A 93 2.89 -10.57 2.54
N PHE A 94 3.52 -11.18 1.53
CA PHE A 94 3.03 -12.42 0.89
C PHE A 94 3.84 -13.65 1.34
N GLU A 95 4.86 -13.46 2.17
CA GLU A 95 5.80 -14.46 2.63
C GLU A 95 5.68 -14.70 4.16
N SER A 96 4.51 -14.39 4.74
CA SER A 96 4.23 -14.50 6.18
C SER A 96 2.95 -15.29 6.51
N PRO A 97 2.89 -16.59 6.17
CA PRO A 97 1.67 -17.41 6.26
C PRO A 97 1.11 -17.60 7.67
N ASP A 98 1.93 -17.45 8.71
CA ASP A 98 1.51 -17.48 10.12
C ASP A 98 0.89 -16.15 10.60
N LEU A 99 1.03 -15.07 9.83
CA LEU A 99 0.38 -13.78 10.11
C LEU A 99 -0.81 -13.53 9.19
N VAL A 100 -0.66 -13.85 7.91
CA VAL A 100 -1.67 -13.58 6.88
C VAL A 100 -1.63 -14.62 5.77
N LEU A 101 -2.80 -15.04 5.31
CA LEU A 101 -2.95 -15.93 4.16
C LEU A 101 -3.70 -15.20 3.04
N PHE A 102 -3.20 -15.37 1.82
CA PHE A 102 -3.84 -14.93 0.57
C PHE A 102 -4.26 -16.16 -0.22
N PRO A 103 -5.57 -16.48 -0.30
CA PRO A 103 -6.03 -17.63 -1.06
C PRO A 103 -5.66 -17.52 -2.55
N GLN A 104 -5.23 -18.62 -3.16
CA GLN A 104 -4.95 -18.68 -4.60
C GLN A 104 -6.21 -18.60 -5.46
N THR A 105 -7.33 -19.02 -4.89
CA THR A 105 -8.68 -18.88 -5.45
C THR A 105 -9.59 -18.46 -4.30
N LEU A 106 -10.42 -17.45 -4.52
CA LEU A 106 -11.36 -17.00 -3.51
C LEU A 106 -12.49 -18.02 -3.28
N PRO A 107 -12.99 -18.16 -2.04
CA PRO A 107 -14.06 -19.11 -1.70
C PRO A 107 -15.42 -18.71 -2.28
N GLU A 108 -15.61 -17.43 -2.59
CA GLU A 108 -16.84 -16.86 -3.14
C GLU A 108 -16.52 -16.01 -4.38
N GLU A 109 -17.53 -15.77 -5.22
CA GLU A 109 -17.39 -14.92 -6.40
C GLU A 109 -17.07 -13.48 -5.98
N PRO A 110 -15.90 -12.94 -6.35
CA PRO A 110 -15.49 -11.61 -5.92
C PRO A 110 -16.27 -10.49 -6.60
N LYS A 111 -16.48 -9.39 -5.86
CA LYS A 111 -17.17 -8.19 -6.33
C LYS A 111 -16.29 -6.97 -6.16
N ALA A 112 -15.51 -6.67 -7.18
CA ALA A 112 -14.59 -5.54 -7.17
C ALA A 112 -14.74 -4.69 -8.43
N PRO A 113 -14.65 -3.35 -8.34
CA PRO A 113 -14.59 -2.46 -9.50
C PRO A 113 -13.59 -2.91 -10.58
N ILE A 114 -12.38 -3.29 -10.17
CA ILE A 114 -11.35 -3.79 -11.11
C ILE A 114 -11.81 -5.03 -11.87
N LEU A 115 -12.58 -5.93 -11.24
CA LEU A 115 -13.04 -7.16 -11.87
C LEU A 115 -14.17 -6.91 -12.85
N THR A 116 -15.09 -6.00 -12.53
CA THR A 116 -16.13 -5.58 -13.48
C THR A 116 -15.48 -5.05 -14.77
N LEU A 117 -14.47 -4.19 -14.63
CA LEU A 117 -13.72 -3.64 -15.77
C LEU A 117 -12.90 -4.71 -16.49
N PHE A 118 -12.29 -5.64 -15.74
CA PHE A 118 -11.52 -6.73 -16.32
C PHE A 118 -12.41 -7.69 -17.11
N SER A 119 -13.61 -8.01 -16.62
CA SER A 119 -14.61 -8.80 -17.34
C SER A 119 -15.00 -8.15 -18.66
N LEU A 120 -15.31 -6.85 -18.66
CA LEU A 120 -15.60 -6.09 -19.89
C LEU A 120 -14.42 -6.13 -20.88
N LEU A 121 -13.18 -6.05 -20.36
CA LEU A 121 -11.97 -6.16 -21.18
C LEU A 121 -11.78 -7.57 -21.76
N VAL A 122 -12.02 -8.62 -20.97
CA VAL A 122 -11.97 -10.02 -21.39
C VAL A 122 -12.96 -10.29 -22.51
N GLU A 123 -14.20 -9.84 -22.34
CA GLU A 123 -15.26 -9.97 -23.34
C GLU A 123 -14.92 -9.22 -24.64
N ALA A 124 -14.45 -7.98 -24.54
CA ALA A 124 -14.07 -7.19 -25.70
C ALA A 124 -12.86 -7.75 -26.46
N ILE A 125 -11.94 -8.42 -25.77
CA ILE A 125 -10.81 -9.10 -26.39
C ILE A 125 -11.27 -10.39 -27.08
N GLY A 126 -12.05 -11.23 -26.40
CA GLY A 126 -12.58 -12.50 -26.92
C GLY A 126 -11.53 -13.41 -27.59
N GLU A 127 -11.98 -14.22 -28.55
CA GLU A 127 -11.09 -15.10 -29.33
C GLU A 127 -10.31 -14.35 -30.42
N GLN A 128 -10.91 -13.30 -30.98
CA GLN A 128 -10.36 -12.59 -32.15
C GLN A 128 -9.32 -11.53 -31.79
N GLY A 129 -9.20 -11.18 -30.51
CA GLY A 129 -8.35 -10.10 -30.01
C GLY A 129 -8.93 -8.70 -30.29
N LEU A 130 -8.59 -7.75 -29.43
CA LEU A 130 -9.00 -6.36 -29.57
C LEU A 130 -7.91 -5.55 -30.27
N LYS A 131 -8.22 -4.92 -31.40
CA LYS A 131 -7.25 -4.08 -32.12
C LYS A 131 -7.03 -2.77 -31.37
N PRO A 132 -5.81 -2.42 -30.93
CA PRO A 132 -5.51 -1.13 -30.34
C PRO A 132 -5.66 0.01 -31.35
N THR A 133 -5.74 1.23 -30.83
CA THR A 133 -5.51 2.45 -31.61
C THR A 133 -4.08 2.52 -32.13
N ALA A 134 -3.79 3.48 -33.02
CA ALA A 134 -2.43 3.71 -33.53
C ALA A 134 -1.40 3.99 -32.43
N LYS A 135 -1.82 4.57 -31.29
CA LYS A 135 -0.97 4.83 -30.12
C LYS A 135 -0.82 3.64 -29.18
N GLY A 136 -1.43 2.49 -29.50
CA GLY A 136 -1.37 1.30 -28.66
C GLY A 136 -2.39 1.28 -27.51
N ASN A 137 -3.33 2.23 -27.48
CA ASN A 137 -4.39 2.35 -26.47
C ASN A 137 -5.65 1.57 -26.86
N LEU A 138 -6.55 1.34 -25.90
CA LEU A 138 -7.89 0.80 -26.12
C LEU A 138 -8.71 1.67 -27.08
N PRO A 139 -9.53 1.08 -27.97
CA PRO A 139 -10.38 1.83 -28.88
C PRO A 139 -11.39 2.71 -28.15
N ARG A 140 -11.57 3.95 -28.62
CA ARG A 140 -12.54 4.91 -28.08
C ARG A 140 -13.95 4.33 -27.93
N LYS A 141 -14.41 3.56 -28.92
CA LYS A 141 -15.73 2.92 -28.90
C LYS A 141 -15.87 2.00 -27.68
N PHE A 142 -14.89 1.11 -27.48
CA PHE A 142 -14.87 0.21 -26.33
C PHE A 142 -14.83 0.99 -25.01
N CYS A 143 -13.99 2.03 -24.90
CA CYS A 143 -13.93 2.82 -23.65
C CYS A 143 -15.28 3.45 -23.29
N ARG A 144 -16.05 3.93 -24.27
CA ARG A 144 -17.39 4.50 -24.04
C ARG A 144 -18.40 3.44 -23.62
N GLU A 145 -18.41 2.30 -24.30
CA GLU A 145 -19.30 1.18 -23.98
C GLU A 145 -19.00 0.63 -22.57
N ALA A 146 -17.72 0.45 -22.25
CA ALA A 146 -17.28 -0.02 -20.93
C ALA A 146 -17.61 0.99 -19.82
N ALA A 147 -17.41 2.28 -20.04
CA ALA A 147 -17.77 3.31 -19.07
C ALA A 147 -19.28 3.38 -18.83
N LEU A 148 -20.09 3.28 -19.89
CA LEU A 148 -21.55 3.25 -19.76
C LEU A 148 -22.01 2.01 -18.98
N ALA A 149 -21.44 0.84 -19.29
CA ALA A 149 -21.75 -0.40 -18.57
C ALA A 149 -21.31 -0.36 -17.10
N PHE A 150 -20.19 0.29 -16.79
CA PHE A 150 -19.62 0.36 -15.46
C PHE A 150 -20.28 1.41 -14.56
N TRP A 151 -20.52 2.62 -15.07
CA TRP A 151 -21.13 3.71 -14.31
C TRP A 151 -22.67 3.70 -14.34
N GLY A 152 -23.28 3.10 -15.36
CA GLY A 152 -24.71 3.27 -15.64
C GLY A 152 -25.02 4.62 -16.30
N GLU A 153 -26.26 4.79 -16.78
CA GLU A 153 -26.64 5.95 -17.61
C GLU A 153 -26.51 7.30 -16.89
N GLU A 154 -26.99 7.38 -15.64
CA GLU A 154 -27.01 8.62 -14.86
C GLU A 154 -25.59 9.12 -14.55
N ALA A 155 -24.76 8.27 -13.93
CA ALA A 155 -23.39 8.64 -13.59
C ALA A 155 -22.53 8.85 -14.84
N TYR A 156 -22.76 8.11 -15.93
CA TYR A 156 -22.11 8.38 -17.21
C TYR A 156 -22.43 9.80 -17.71
N GLY A 157 -23.69 10.22 -17.61
CA GLY A 157 -24.13 11.58 -17.94
C GLY A 157 -23.39 12.65 -17.15
N GLU A 158 -23.26 12.49 -15.83
CA GLU A 158 -22.54 13.44 -14.98
C GLU A 158 -21.02 13.44 -15.26
N HIS A 159 -20.39 12.27 -15.40
CA HIS A 159 -18.97 12.15 -15.75
C HIS A 159 -18.64 12.74 -17.13
N THR A 160 -19.62 12.76 -18.06
CA THR A 160 -19.45 13.28 -19.42
C THR A 160 -20.16 14.60 -19.68
N LYS A 161 -20.57 15.29 -18.61
CA LYS A 161 -21.31 16.57 -18.70
C LYS A 161 -20.50 17.70 -19.33
N TYR A 162 -19.22 17.79 -18.99
CA TYR A 162 -18.30 18.84 -19.43
C TYR A 162 -17.20 18.33 -20.39
N GLY A 163 -17.32 17.08 -20.85
CA GLY A 163 -16.34 16.43 -21.74
C GLY A 163 -16.81 15.04 -22.15
N ALA A 164 -16.19 14.42 -23.15
CA ALA A 164 -16.52 13.06 -23.57
C ALA A 164 -15.32 12.12 -23.39
N ILE A 165 -15.58 10.82 -23.30
CA ILE A 165 -14.50 9.80 -23.38
C ILE A 165 -13.99 9.76 -24.82
N ASN A 166 -12.85 10.39 -25.07
CA ASN A 166 -12.23 10.53 -26.38
C ASN A 166 -11.01 9.64 -26.56
N LYS A 167 -10.31 9.34 -25.47
CA LYS A 167 -9.18 8.40 -25.39
C LYS A 167 -9.31 7.52 -24.15
N GLU A 168 -8.52 6.44 -24.10
CA GLU A 168 -8.50 5.49 -22.97
C GLU A 168 -8.28 6.17 -21.61
N GLU A 169 -7.37 7.14 -21.55
CA GLU A 169 -7.04 7.87 -20.32
C GLU A 169 -8.21 8.71 -19.77
N ASP A 170 -9.22 9.02 -20.60
CA ASP A 170 -10.42 9.74 -20.13
C ASP A 170 -11.33 8.82 -19.29
N PHE A 171 -11.11 7.49 -19.35
CA PHE A 171 -11.69 6.51 -18.42
C PHE A 171 -10.59 5.78 -17.67
N PHE A 172 -10.00 6.49 -16.72
CA PHE A 172 -8.75 6.10 -16.10
C PHE A 172 -8.81 4.78 -15.31
N ASP A 173 -9.95 4.41 -14.72
CA ASP A 173 -10.11 3.11 -14.04
C ASP A 173 -9.96 1.92 -15.00
N LEU A 174 -10.49 2.04 -16.23
CA LEU A 174 -10.30 1.02 -17.27
C LEU A 174 -8.84 0.99 -17.76
N HIS A 175 -8.22 2.17 -17.89
CA HIS A 175 -6.80 2.28 -18.22
C HIS A 175 -5.93 1.53 -17.19
N VAL A 176 -6.13 1.82 -15.91
CA VAL A 176 -5.42 1.15 -14.80
C VAL A 176 -5.68 -0.36 -14.83
N THR A 177 -6.93 -0.78 -15.03
CA THR A 177 -7.28 -2.21 -15.14
C THR A 177 -6.49 -2.91 -16.25
N ARG A 178 -6.40 -2.30 -17.45
CA ARG A 178 -5.60 -2.84 -18.55
C ARG A 178 -4.12 -2.90 -18.20
N VAL A 179 -3.56 -1.84 -17.62
CA VAL A 179 -2.14 -1.79 -17.22
C VAL A 179 -1.82 -2.90 -16.22
N VAL A 180 -2.63 -3.06 -15.17
CA VAL A 180 -2.46 -4.12 -14.17
C VAL A 180 -2.57 -5.49 -14.83
N ALA A 181 -3.57 -5.70 -15.69
CA ALA A 181 -3.74 -6.95 -16.43
C ALA A 181 -2.55 -7.28 -17.35
N GLU A 182 -1.87 -6.28 -17.91
CA GLU A 182 -0.63 -6.46 -18.66
C GLU A 182 0.56 -6.76 -17.76
N LEU A 183 0.70 -6.07 -16.63
CA LEU A 183 1.78 -6.30 -15.65
C LEU A 183 1.74 -7.74 -15.12
N VAL A 184 0.55 -8.23 -14.76
CA VAL A 184 0.37 -9.62 -14.30
C VAL A 184 0.38 -10.65 -15.45
N GLY A 185 0.53 -10.21 -16.71
CA GLY A 185 0.61 -11.08 -17.87
C GLY A 185 -0.69 -11.79 -18.24
N LEU A 186 -1.84 -11.30 -17.79
CA LEU A 186 -3.16 -11.81 -18.18
C LEU A 186 -3.56 -11.33 -19.58
N VAL A 187 -3.21 -10.09 -19.91
CA VAL A 187 -3.39 -9.49 -21.23
C VAL A 187 -2.02 -9.19 -21.84
N ARG A 188 -1.87 -9.37 -23.14
CA ARG A 188 -0.65 -8.98 -23.85
C ARG A 188 -0.95 -8.50 -25.26
N LYS A 189 -0.02 -7.73 -25.83
CA LYS A 189 -0.04 -7.37 -27.26
C LYS A 189 0.63 -8.48 -28.08
N TYR A 190 -0.05 -8.95 -29.12
CA TYR A 190 0.48 -9.94 -30.06
C TYR A 190 -0.09 -9.69 -31.46
N LYS A 191 0.80 -9.69 -32.48
CA LYS A 191 0.44 -9.44 -33.88
C LYS A 191 -0.50 -8.22 -34.05
N GLY A 192 -0.21 -7.14 -33.33
CA GLY A 192 -0.97 -5.89 -33.41
C GLY A 192 -2.37 -5.92 -32.77
N LYS A 193 -2.65 -6.86 -31.86
CA LYS A 193 -3.90 -6.94 -31.09
C LYS A 193 -3.62 -7.19 -29.61
N PHE A 194 -4.49 -6.71 -28.73
CA PHE A 194 -4.60 -7.24 -27.37
C PHE A 194 -5.20 -8.63 -27.43
N ILE A 195 -4.60 -9.57 -26.71
CA ILE A 195 -5.08 -10.95 -26.56
C ILE A 195 -5.00 -11.39 -25.11
N LEU A 196 -5.87 -12.32 -24.73
CA LEU A 196 -5.76 -13.04 -23.45
C LEU A 196 -4.60 -14.02 -23.52
N SER A 197 -3.76 -14.02 -22.48
CA SER A 197 -2.68 -14.99 -22.36
C SER A 197 -3.22 -16.40 -22.09
N ARG A 198 -2.38 -17.42 -22.31
CA ARG A 198 -2.72 -18.81 -21.96
C ARG A 198 -3.02 -18.93 -20.46
N ASN A 199 -2.27 -18.20 -19.62
CA ASN A 199 -2.48 -18.17 -18.18
C ASN A 199 -3.87 -17.62 -17.83
N CYS A 200 -4.25 -16.48 -18.40
CA CYS A 200 -5.58 -15.89 -18.19
C CYS A 200 -6.72 -16.85 -18.56
N ARG A 201 -6.61 -17.50 -19.73
CA ARG A 201 -7.61 -18.48 -20.17
C ARG A 201 -7.69 -19.69 -19.24
N SER A 202 -6.54 -20.14 -18.72
CA SER A 202 -6.46 -21.24 -17.76
C SER A 202 -7.12 -20.89 -16.43
N LEU A 203 -6.83 -19.70 -15.88
CA LEU A 203 -7.43 -19.23 -14.62
C LEU A 203 -8.95 -19.11 -14.73
N LEU A 204 -9.42 -18.47 -15.81
CA LEU A 204 -10.86 -18.32 -16.06
C LEU A 204 -11.57 -19.68 -16.18
N ALA A 205 -10.93 -20.66 -16.84
CA ALA A 205 -11.49 -22.00 -16.99
C ALA A 205 -11.50 -22.81 -15.68
N GLN A 206 -10.54 -22.59 -14.79
CA GLN A 206 -10.38 -23.36 -13.54
C GLN A 206 -11.22 -22.81 -12.39
N GLY A 207 -11.34 -21.49 -12.28
CA GLY A 207 -12.00 -20.84 -11.13
C GLY A 207 -12.55 -19.46 -11.42
N GLY A 208 -12.79 -19.12 -12.69
CA GLY A 208 -13.41 -17.84 -13.06
C GLY A 208 -12.67 -16.62 -12.51
N MET A 209 -13.43 -15.61 -12.09
CA MET A 209 -12.84 -14.39 -11.51
C MET A 209 -12.30 -14.61 -10.10
N ALA A 210 -12.80 -15.61 -9.37
CA ALA A 210 -12.25 -16.00 -8.07
C ALA A 210 -10.79 -16.47 -8.15
N ALA A 211 -10.37 -17.07 -9.27
CA ALA A 211 -8.96 -17.44 -9.52
C ALA A 211 -8.12 -16.30 -10.11
N VAL A 212 -8.75 -15.34 -10.81
CA VAL A 212 -8.05 -14.17 -11.38
C VAL A 212 -7.75 -13.11 -10.32
N TYR A 213 -8.67 -12.88 -9.40
CA TYR A 213 -8.59 -11.78 -8.45
C TYR A 213 -7.29 -11.74 -7.62
N PRO A 214 -6.80 -12.86 -7.04
CA PRO A 214 -5.57 -12.83 -6.24
C PRO A 214 -4.35 -12.35 -7.03
N GLN A 215 -4.29 -12.68 -8.33
CA GLN A 215 -3.23 -12.22 -9.23
C GLN A 215 -3.26 -10.69 -9.42
N LEU A 216 -4.46 -10.12 -9.62
CA LEU A 216 -4.64 -8.68 -9.75
C LEU A 216 -4.33 -7.95 -8.43
N LEU A 217 -4.83 -8.46 -7.29
CA LEU A 217 -4.55 -7.91 -5.97
C LEU A 217 -3.05 -7.81 -5.69
N GLN A 218 -2.31 -8.89 -5.94
CA GLN A 218 -0.88 -8.94 -5.68
C GLN A 218 -0.09 -7.93 -6.52
N VAL A 219 -0.37 -7.84 -7.82
CA VAL A 219 0.30 -6.89 -8.72
C VAL A 219 -0.09 -5.46 -8.42
N CYS A 220 -1.35 -5.19 -8.07
CA CYS A 220 -1.77 -3.88 -7.57
C CYS A 220 -1.02 -3.48 -6.30
N ALA A 221 -0.76 -4.41 -5.38
CA ALA A 221 -0.06 -4.12 -4.13
C ALA A 221 1.44 -3.92 -4.33
N LYS A 222 2.12 -4.75 -5.15
CA LYS A 222 3.60 -4.77 -5.23
C LYS A 222 4.20 -4.02 -6.42
N GLU A 223 3.55 -4.04 -7.58
CA GLU A 223 4.21 -3.70 -8.85
C GLU A 223 3.64 -2.45 -9.52
N PHE A 224 2.32 -2.25 -9.45
CA PHE A 224 1.70 -1.06 -10.01
C PHE A 224 2.06 0.18 -9.18
N ASN A 225 2.63 1.22 -9.80
CA ASN A 225 2.95 2.48 -9.10
C ASN A 225 1.65 3.24 -8.75
N TRP A 226 1.35 3.37 -7.45
CA TRP A 226 0.15 4.07 -6.99
C TRP A 226 0.16 5.58 -7.30
N ALA A 227 1.32 6.23 -7.32
CA ALA A 227 1.45 7.66 -7.62
C ALA A 227 1.04 8.01 -9.06
N TYR A 228 1.00 7.02 -9.95
CA TYR A 228 0.52 7.18 -11.31
C TYR A 228 -0.93 7.71 -11.39
N ARG A 229 -1.71 7.58 -10.31
CA ARG A 229 -3.15 7.88 -10.31
C ARG A 229 -3.55 9.27 -9.78
N ASP A 230 -2.67 10.00 -9.09
CA ASP A 230 -3.12 11.14 -8.29
C ASP A 230 -2.29 12.44 -8.42
N GLY A 231 -1.13 12.38 -9.09
CA GLY A 231 -0.31 13.58 -9.34
C GLY A 231 0.37 14.17 -8.10
N TYR A 232 0.30 13.50 -6.95
CA TYR A 232 1.08 13.87 -5.76
C TYR A 232 2.54 13.41 -5.90
N ALA A 233 3.40 13.87 -4.99
CA ALA A 233 4.77 13.39 -4.88
C ALA A 233 4.83 11.86 -4.70
N GLU A 234 5.93 11.27 -5.17
CA GLU A 234 6.22 9.86 -4.91
C GLU A 234 6.39 9.66 -3.41
N LEU A 235 5.58 8.76 -2.83
CA LEU A 235 5.64 8.34 -1.43
C LEU A 235 5.55 6.81 -1.38
N PRO A 236 6.62 6.10 -1.74
CA PRO A 236 6.60 4.65 -1.89
C PRO A 236 6.19 3.92 -0.61
N PHE A 237 6.49 4.52 0.55
CA PHE A 237 6.17 3.95 1.85
C PHE A 237 4.66 3.74 2.07
N ILE A 238 3.79 4.59 1.51
CA ILE A 238 2.34 4.40 1.59
C ILE A 238 1.94 3.07 0.94
N GLN A 239 2.46 2.78 -0.25
CA GLN A 239 2.20 1.51 -0.93
C GLN A 239 2.85 0.33 -0.20
N GLN A 240 4.08 0.50 0.30
CA GLN A 240 4.75 -0.53 1.11
C GLN A 240 3.93 -0.94 2.34
N SER A 241 3.23 0.02 2.95
CA SER A 241 2.40 -0.19 4.14
C SER A 241 1.01 -0.79 3.87
N PHE A 242 0.67 -1.16 2.62
CA PHE A 242 -0.70 -1.54 2.26
C PHE A 242 -1.32 -2.59 3.21
N LEU A 243 -0.53 -3.58 3.62
CA LEU A 243 -1.02 -4.69 4.44
C LEU A 243 -1.36 -4.24 5.87
N PHE A 244 -0.68 -3.21 6.40
CA PHE A 244 -1.07 -2.59 7.65
C PHE A 244 -2.43 -1.91 7.53
N THR A 245 -2.71 -1.21 6.43
CA THR A 245 -4.05 -0.64 6.21
C THR A 245 -5.12 -1.72 6.08
N LEU A 246 -4.83 -2.84 5.40
CA LEU A 246 -5.76 -3.97 5.35
C LEU A 246 -6.00 -4.58 6.74
N TYR A 247 -4.97 -4.63 7.59
CA TYR A 247 -5.11 -5.03 8.98
C TYR A 247 -6.02 -4.07 9.77
N LEU A 248 -5.84 -2.75 9.61
CA LEU A 248 -6.71 -1.75 10.24
C LEU A 248 -8.16 -1.89 9.77
N LEU A 249 -8.40 -2.11 8.47
CA LEU A 249 -9.73 -2.37 7.92
C LEU A 249 -10.35 -3.65 8.50
N SER A 250 -9.57 -4.73 8.58
CA SER A 250 -10.00 -5.99 9.18
C SER A 250 -10.44 -5.81 10.63
N ARG A 251 -9.70 -5.01 11.40
CA ARG A 251 -9.92 -4.83 12.84
C ARG A 251 -11.05 -3.83 13.15
N PHE A 252 -11.14 -2.72 12.41
CA PHE A 252 -12.00 -1.59 12.78
C PHE A 252 -13.09 -1.26 11.77
N GLY A 253 -13.06 -1.89 10.59
CA GLY A 253 -13.91 -1.54 9.45
C GLY A 253 -15.27 -2.25 9.39
N ASN A 254 -15.64 -3.05 10.39
CA ASN A 254 -16.99 -3.66 10.44
C ASN A 254 -18.10 -2.60 10.49
N ASP A 255 -17.79 -1.44 11.05
CA ASP A 255 -18.64 -0.24 11.04
C ASP A 255 -18.07 0.83 10.11
N TRP A 256 -18.93 1.78 9.72
CA TRP A 256 -18.47 2.96 8.99
C TRP A 256 -17.50 3.78 9.85
N ARG A 257 -16.34 4.09 9.30
CA ARG A 257 -15.31 4.95 9.90
C ARG A 257 -14.98 6.09 8.94
N SER A 258 -14.59 7.24 9.48
CA SER A 258 -14.02 8.31 8.66
C SER A 258 -12.66 7.88 8.09
N SER A 259 -12.31 8.36 6.90
CA SER A 259 -10.96 8.28 6.35
C SER A 259 -9.92 8.80 7.34
N VAL A 260 -10.23 9.89 8.06
CA VAL A 260 -9.39 10.48 9.12
C VAL A 260 -9.01 9.45 10.19
N PHE A 261 -9.90 8.52 10.55
CA PHE A 261 -9.60 7.47 11.52
C PHE A 261 -8.42 6.59 11.06
N TYR A 262 -8.38 6.23 9.78
CA TYR A 262 -7.30 5.41 9.22
C TYR A 262 -6.04 6.23 8.96
N GLU A 263 -6.19 7.50 8.59
CA GLU A 263 -5.07 8.43 8.46
C GLU A 263 -4.35 8.62 9.80
N ASP A 264 -5.09 8.79 10.90
CA ASP A 264 -4.53 8.96 12.24
C ASP A 264 -3.74 7.72 12.67
N HIS A 265 -4.29 6.52 12.46
CA HIS A 265 -3.56 5.28 12.75
C HIS A 265 -2.30 5.13 11.88
N PHE A 266 -2.37 5.54 10.61
CA PHE A 266 -1.22 5.49 9.71
C PHE A 266 -0.11 6.45 10.15
N LEU A 267 -0.45 7.70 10.46
CA LEU A 267 0.53 8.71 10.89
C LEU A 267 1.04 8.47 12.31
N GLN A 268 0.24 7.87 13.19
CA GLN A 268 0.70 7.42 14.50
C GLN A 268 1.74 6.30 14.37
N ALA A 269 1.50 5.33 13.48
CA ALA A 269 2.46 4.25 13.22
C ALA A 269 3.72 4.75 12.49
N PHE A 270 3.57 5.74 11.59
CA PHE A 270 4.61 6.14 10.64
C PHE A 270 4.77 7.66 10.52
N PRO A 271 5.12 8.37 11.61
CA PRO A 271 5.28 9.82 11.58
C PRO A 271 6.44 10.26 10.68
N MET A 272 7.43 9.38 10.43
CA MET A 272 8.60 9.67 9.59
C MET A 272 8.24 9.95 8.12
N VAL A 273 7.05 9.53 7.64
CA VAL A 273 6.61 9.80 6.26
C VAL A 273 6.51 11.31 5.98
N LEU A 274 6.33 12.12 7.03
CA LEU A 274 6.26 13.57 6.93
C LEU A 274 7.63 14.20 6.58
N ASP A 275 8.73 13.53 6.92
CA ASP A 275 10.10 14.02 6.65
C ASP A 275 10.44 13.97 5.16
N GLU A 276 9.73 13.15 4.37
CA GLU A 276 9.89 13.05 2.91
C GLU A 276 9.19 14.20 2.16
N LEU A 277 8.36 14.98 2.84
CA LEU A 277 7.48 15.97 2.23
C LEU A 277 7.95 17.41 2.46
N MET A 278 7.96 18.18 1.38
CA MET A 278 8.17 19.62 1.45
C MET A 278 6.87 20.34 1.76
N SER A 279 6.93 21.35 2.63
CA SER A 279 5.80 22.26 2.84
C SER A 279 5.49 23.03 1.56
N LEU A 280 4.21 23.04 1.15
CA LEU A 280 3.72 23.84 0.03
C LEU A 280 2.98 25.08 0.56
N THR A 281 2.87 26.12 -0.27
CA THR A 281 2.22 27.39 0.09
C THR A 281 0.77 27.22 0.60
N TYR A 282 0.08 26.16 0.17
CA TYR A 282 -1.33 25.92 0.47
C TYR A 282 -1.57 24.58 1.20
N GLN A 283 -0.52 23.81 1.51
CA GLN A 283 -0.69 22.48 2.10
C GLN A 283 0.50 22.09 2.98
N THR A 284 0.22 21.69 4.22
CA THR A 284 1.24 21.17 5.13
C THR A 284 1.69 19.77 4.72
N PRO A 285 2.89 19.31 5.13
CA PRO A 285 3.32 17.92 4.94
C PRO A 285 2.30 16.90 5.44
N GLU A 286 1.71 17.15 6.61
CA GLU A 286 0.67 16.28 7.17
C GLU A 286 -0.58 16.20 6.27
N GLN A 287 -1.07 17.35 5.81
CA GLN A 287 -2.22 17.38 4.89
C GLN A 287 -1.90 16.65 3.58
N GLN A 288 -0.67 16.78 3.06
CA GLN A 288 -0.23 16.05 1.86
C GLN A 288 -0.22 14.53 2.11
N ALA A 289 0.39 14.08 3.21
CA ALA A 289 0.45 12.67 3.57
C ALA A 289 -0.95 12.07 3.75
N ARG A 290 -1.85 12.77 4.43
CA ARG A 290 -3.26 12.34 4.62
C ARG A 290 -4.00 12.21 3.29
N SER A 291 -3.91 13.22 2.42
CA SER A 291 -4.53 13.16 1.10
C SER A 291 -3.97 12.02 0.23
N CYS A 292 -2.63 11.84 0.22
CA CYS A 292 -1.99 10.75 -0.49
C CYS A 292 -2.45 9.39 0.05
N TYR A 293 -2.44 9.22 1.37
CA TYR A 293 -2.86 7.98 2.02
C TYR A 293 -4.30 7.62 1.69
N THR A 294 -5.22 8.58 1.83
CA THR A 294 -6.64 8.35 1.58
C THR A 294 -6.92 8.04 0.11
N LEU A 295 -6.35 8.80 -0.83
CA LEU A 295 -6.56 8.55 -2.25
C LEU A 295 -5.91 7.23 -2.69
N ARG A 296 -4.63 7.03 -2.40
CA ARG A 296 -3.90 5.84 -2.88
C ARG A 296 -4.41 4.56 -2.23
N THR A 297 -4.54 4.57 -0.91
CA THR A 297 -4.79 3.33 -0.14
C THR A 297 -6.27 3.03 0.01
N LEU A 298 -7.09 4.02 0.38
CA LEU A 298 -8.51 3.77 0.64
C LEU A 298 -9.31 3.78 -0.66
N VAL A 299 -9.21 4.83 -1.47
CA VAL A 299 -10.02 4.98 -2.68
C VAL A 299 -9.49 4.10 -3.82
N HIS A 300 -8.25 4.30 -4.23
CA HIS A 300 -7.67 3.73 -5.44
C HIS A 300 -7.14 2.30 -5.28
N PHE A 301 -6.96 1.82 -4.04
CA PHE A 301 -6.57 0.45 -3.76
C PHE A 301 -7.71 -0.33 -3.09
N ALA A 302 -8.05 -0.05 -1.83
CA ALA A 302 -9.05 -0.85 -1.10
C ALA A 302 -10.44 -0.78 -1.73
N GLY A 303 -10.91 0.42 -2.10
CA GLY A 303 -12.18 0.62 -2.80
C GLY A 303 -12.19 -0.02 -4.20
N PHE A 304 -11.16 0.25 -4.98
CA PHE A 304 -11.05 -0.26 -6.35
C PHE A 304 -10.92 -1.78 -6.45
N LEU A 305 -10.26 -2.41 -5.48
CA LEU A 305 -10.16 -3.87 -5.35
C LEU A 305 -11.35 -4.48 -4.60
N GLY A 306 -12.35 -3.69 -4.22
CA GLY A 306 -13.56 -4.18 -3.54
C GLY A 306 -13.33 -4.65 -2.11
N LEU A 307 -12.18 -4.35 -1.49
CA LEU A 307 -11.84 -4.70 -0.10
C LEU A 307 -12.58 -3.83 0.93
N ALA A 308 -13.01 -2.63 0.51
CA ALA A 308 -13.82 -1.74 1.31
C ALA A 308 -14.83 -0.99 0.43
N THR A 309 -15.96 -0.62 1.00
CA THR A 309 -16.83 0.41 0.45
C THR A 309 -16.31 1.77 0.89
N VAL A 310 -16.06 2.67 -0.05
CA VAL A 310 -15.51 4.00 0.18
C VAL A 310 -16.40 5.02 -0.50
N GLU A 311 -16.97 5.92 0.29
CA GLU A 311 -17.95 6.89 -0.19
C GLU A 311 -17.49 8.31 0.17
N PRO A 312 -17.56 9.27 -0.77
CA PRO A 312 -17.31 10.66 -0.44
C PRO A 312 -18.37 11.14 0.55
N VAL A 313 -17.95 11.98 1.48
CA VAL A 313 -18.82 12.68 2.42
C VAL A 313 -18.90 14.13 1.97
N GLU A 314 -20.12 14.68 1.95
CA GLU A 314 -20.31 16.11 1.68
C GLU A 314 -19.52 16.92 2.72
N SER A 315 -18.74 17.88 2.22
CA SER A 315 -17.89 18.74 3.03
C SER A 315 -18.16 20.19 2.64
N ASP A 316 -18.30 21.05 3.63
CA ASP A 316 -18.43 22.50 3.44
C ASP A 316 -17.16 23.13 2.83
N GLN A 317 -16.05 22.38 2.78
CA GLN A 317 -14.80 22.77 2.14
C GLN A 317 -14.64 22.03 0.80
N PRO A 318 -14.86 22.69 -0.36
CA PRO A 318 -14.86 22.03 -1.67
C PRO A 318 -13.53 21.35 -2.04
N LEU A 319 -12.43 21.79 -1.42
CA LEU A 319 -11.07 21.33 -1.71
C LEU A 319 -10.63 20.15 -0.84
N VAL A 320 -11.36 19.83 0.24
CA VAL A 320 -11.03 18.73 1.15
C VAL A 320 -12.09 17.64 0.99
N ARG A 321 -11.79 16.66 0.14
CA ARG A 321 -12.64 15.48 -0.02
C ARG A 321 -12.45 14.57 1.17
N GLN A 322 -13.50 14.45 1.97
CA GLN A 322 -13.56 13.47 3.04
C GLN A 322 -14.29 12.21 2.55
N TYR A 323 -13.91 11.08 3.13
CA TYR A 323 -14.51 9.79 2.81
C TYR A 323 -14.96 9.08 4.08
N ARG A 324 -16.03 8.30 3.97
CA ARG A 324 -16.35 7.24 4.93
C ARG A 324 -16.00 5.90 4.31
N VAL A 325 -15.51 4.99 5.15
CA VAL A 325 -14.97 3.69 4.74
C VAL A 325 -15.56 2.60 5.62
N LYS A 326 -15.99 1.51 5.00
CA LYS A 326 -16.45 0.29 5.66
C LYS A 326 -15.83 -0.91 4.97
N LYS A 327 -15.29 -1.84 5.74
CA LYS A 327 -14.78 -3.12 5.25
C LYS A 327 -15.87 -3.87 4.49
N SER A 328 -15.53 -4.45 3.34
CA SER A 328 -16.42 -5.36 2.63
C SER A 328 -16.17 -6.82 3.05
N PRO A 329 -17.14 -7.73 2.87
CA PRO A 329 -16.92 -9.17 3.05
C PRO A 329 -15.76 -9.72 2.20
N GLN A 330 -15.46 -9.09 1.05
CA GLN A 330 -14.39 -9.53 0.18
C GLN A 330 -13.00 -9.37 0.82
N LEU A 331 -12.80 -8.44 1.76
CA LEU A 331 -11.53 -8.37 2.49
C LEU A 331 -11.25 -9.68 3.23
N ASP A 332 -12.24 -10.23 3.93
CA ASP A 332 -12.10 -11.46 4.71
C ASP A 332 -11.91 -12.70 3.80
N ASN A 333 -12.49 -12.67 2.59
CA ASN A 333 -12.28 -13.70 1.58
C ASN A 333 -10.89 -13.63 0.95
N ALA A 334 -10.33 -12.43 0.77
CA ALA A 334 -9.08 -12.18 0.06
C ALA A 334 -7.84 -12.18 0.97
N VAL A 335 -7.99 -11.81 2.24
CA VAL A 335 -6.90 -11.59 3.19
C VAL A 335 -7.30 -12.13 4.56
N GLN A 336 -6.72 -13.26 4.94
CA GLN A 336 -7.06 -13.96 6.17
C GLN A 336 -5.97 -13.73 7.21
N PHE A 337 -6.19 -12.78 8.13
CA PHE A 337 -5.27 -12.53 9.23
C PHE A 337 -5.37 -13.63 10.31
N SER A 338 -4.23 -14.17 10.71
CA SER A 338 -4.10 -15.17 11.80
C SER A 338 -3.67 -14.55 13.13
N LEU A 339 -3.73 -13.23 13.22
CA LEU A 339 -3.35 -12.44 14.39
C LEU A 339 -4.41 -12.60 15.49
N LYS A 340 -3.99 -12.98 16.70
CA LYS A 340 -4.89 -13.04 17.85
C LYS A 340 -5.23 -11.61 18.28
N SER A 341 -6.52 -11.29 18.28
CA SER A 341 -7.09 -9.99 18.66
C SER A 341 -6.87 -9.62 20.12
#